data_AF-A0A7Z1GL35-F1
#
_entry.id   AF-A0A7Z1GL35-F1
#
_cell.length_a   1.000
_cell.length_b   1.000
_cell.length_c   1.000
_cell.angle_alpha   90.00
_cell.angle_beta   90.00
_cell.angle_gamma   90.00
#
_symmetry.space_group_name_H-M   'P 1'
#
loop_
_entity.id
_entity.type
_entity.pdbx_description
1 polymer ?
#
loop_
_entity_poly.entity_id
_entity_poly.type
_entity_poly.pdbx_seq_one_letter_code
_entity_poly.pdbx_strand_id
1 'polypeptide(L)'
;MDSKPYNKRKHLAYAKLLLRNSDLSSLRHASLEMRYFLEAHVYERLLKDADQIPKSIIQKWEPNKAMKMLSMFNKLADMDLKLTITAQDGSSPIIIQYNNIKNSELTKIYNSLGSYLHLPQPSKAKSFSIDKDKLVKIFDKIKLLIRGNLIIIKTDYETFECESCKQPILFTRWYVEKNESITCQNDSCKVEHFIERYEGGCRFGSKIPCTCTCGAELEIFHSQLKIGEIIKCTSCLVNYRVDPNLTKIK
;
A
#
# COMPACT_ATOMS: atom_id res chain seq x y z
N MET A 1 2.65 8.44 32.23
CA MET A 1 1.85 7.25 31.85
C MET A 1 1.71 7.24 30.34
N ASP A 2 2.60 6.48 29.69
CA ASP A 2 2.70 6.09 28.28
C ASP A 2 2.08 7.02 27.22
N SER A 3 2.87 7.98 26.75
CA SER A 3 2.59 8.63 25.47
C SER A 3 2.83 7.64 24.33
N LYS A 4 1.82 6.81 24.02
CA LYS A 4 1.85 5.98 22.82
C LYS A 4 2.11 6.90 21.62
N PRO A 5 3.18 6.69 20.82
CA PRO A 5 3.59 7.60 19.75
C PRO A 5 2.52 7.79 18.66
N TYR A 6 1.53 6.87 18.58
CA TYR A 6 0.45 6.87 17.59
C TYR A 6 -0.93 6.87 18.25
N ASN A 7 -1.23 7.86 19.08
CA ASN A 7 -2.54 7.98 19.72
C ASN A 7 -3.63 8.47 18.75
N LYS A 8 -4.17 7.56 17.94
CA LYS A 8 -5.25 7.87 16.97
C LYS A 8 -6.48 8.52 17.64
N ARG A 9 -6.86 8.11 18.86
CA ARG A 9 -8.05 8.65 19.55
C ARG A 9 -7.92 10.14 19.86
N LYS A 10 -6.71 10.61 20.20
CA LYS A 10 -6.40 12.03 20.42
C LYS A 10 -6.68 12.86 19.17
N HIS A 11 -6.17 12.42 18.01
CA HIS A 11 -6.35 13.12 16.74
C HIS A 11 -7.83 13.20 16.33
N LEU A 12 -8.57 12.11 16.49
CA LEU A 12 -10.01 12.12 16.21
C LEU A 12 -10.77 13.09 17.14
N ALA A 13 -10.39 13.17 18.42
CA ALA A 13 -11.01 14.11 19.36
C ALA A 13 -10.75 15.57 18.98
N TYR A 14 -9.52 15.91 18.58
CA TYR A 14 -9.20 17.27 18.11
C TYR A 14 -9.90 17.63 16.80
N ALA A 15 -9.93 16.71 15.82
CA ALA A 15 -10.70 16.91 14.60
C ALA A 15 -12.17 17.23 14.92
N LYS A 16 -12.79 16.50 15.87
CA LYS A 16 -14.17 16.74 16.31
C LYS A 16 -14.38 18.15 16.90
N LEU A 17 -13.42 18.64 17.68
CA LEU A 17 -13.50 19.99 18.26
C LEU A 17 -13.37 21.06 17.18
N LEU A 18 -12.41 20.91 16.26
CA LEU A 18 -12.15 21.85 15.18
C LEU A 18 -13.31 21.95 14.18
N LEU A 19 -13.99 20.83 13.90
CA LEU A 19 -15.17 20.79 13.02
C LEU A 19 -16.39 21.54 13.57
N ARG A 20 -16.39 21.99 14.83
CA ARG A 20 -17.44 22.86 15.37
C ARG A 20 -17.41 24.23 14.71
N ASN A 21 -16.23 24.71 14.37
CA ASN A 21 -16.04 26.00 13.69
C ASN A 21 -16.25 25.85 12.18
N SER A 22 -16.44 26.96 11.49
CA SER A 22 -16.60 27.00 10.03
C SER A 22 -15.52 27.86 9.35
N ASP A 23 -14.55 28.38 10.10
CA ASP A 23 -13.45 29.16 9.56
C ASP A 23 -12.42 28.27 8.86
N LEU A 24 -11.73 28.84 7.88
CA LEU A 24 -10.76 28.12 7.04
C LEU A 24 -9.63 27.48 7.84
N SER A 25 -9.16 28.15 8.90
CA SER A 25 -8.07 27.65 9.73
C SER A 25 -8.49 26.40 10.48
N SER A 26 -9.64 26.43 11.17
CA SER A 26 -10.18 25.27 11.88
C SER A 26 -10.42 24.09 10.95
N LEU A 27 -10.99 24.32 9.76
CA LEU A 27 -11.26 23.24 8.79
C LEU A 27 -9.97 22.64 8.22
N ARG A 28 -8.94 23.45 7.98
CA ARG A 28 -7.61 22.98 7.56
C ARG A 28 -6.95 22.14 8.66
N HIS A 29 -6.98 22.61 9.90
CA HIS A 29 -6.44 21.86 11.04
C HIS A 29 -7.23 20.57 11.30
N ALA A 30 -8.56 20.59 11.14
CA ALA A 30 -9.36 19.36 11.22
C ALA A 30 -8.93 18.34 10.16
N SER A 31 -8.61 18.81 8.94
CA SER A 31 -8.11 17.95 7.87
C SER A 31 -6.76 17.32 8.22
N LEU A 32 -5.86 18.08 8.86
CA LEU A 32 -4.56 17.60 9.34
C LEU A 32 -4.73 16.54 10.44
N GLU A 33 -5.53 16.82 11.45
CA GLU A 33 -5.80 15.87 12.54
C GLU A 33 -6.42 14.56 12.01
N MET A 34 -7.32 14.63 11.04
CA MET A 34 -7.86 13.43 10.39
C MET A 34 -6.82 12.65 9.58
N ARG A 35 -5.78 13.29 9.02
CA ARG A 35 -4.65 12.57 8.41
C ARG A 35 -3.81 11.86 9.46
N TYR A 36 -3.45 12.54 10.54
CA TYR A 36 -2.71 11.92 11.65
C TYR A 36 -3.48 10.75 12.26
N PHE A 37 -4.82 10.84 12.33
CA PHE A 37 -5.66 9.72 12.71
C PHE A 37 -5.45 8.48 11.81
N LEU A 38 -5.51 8.66 10.49
CA LEU A 38 -5.34 7.57 9.52
C LEU A 38 -3.92 7.00 9.57
N GLU A 39 -2.91 7.85 9.70
CA GLU A 39 -1.51 7.45 9.86
C GLU A 39 -1.30 6.61 11.11
N ALA A 40 -1.77 7.10 12.25
CA ALA A 40 -1.71 6.37 13.51
C ALA A 40 -2.45 5.03 13.45
N HIS A 41 -3.61 4.96 12.77
CA HIS A 41 -4.33 3.70 12.57
C HIS A 41 -3.52 2.69 11.74
N VAL A 42 -2.89 3.14 10.66
CA VAL A 42 -2.09 2.29 9.78
C VAL A 42 -0.81 1.82 10.48
N TYR A 43 -0.11 2.72 11.16
CA TYR A 43 1.11 2.37 11.90
C TYR A 43 0.82 1.45 13.08
N GLU A 44 -0.29 1.61 13.80
CA GLU A 44 -0.68 0.68 14.86
C GLU A 44 -0.84 -0.76 14.35
N ARG A 45 -1.36 -0.92 13.13
CA ARG A 45 -1.52 -2.24 12.48
C ARG A 45 -0.19 -2.80 12.02
N LEU A 46 0.61 -1.98 11.35
CA LEU A 46 1.88 -2.42 10.78
C LEU A 46 2.95 -2.71 11.84
N LEU A 47 3.00 -1.91 12.92
CA LEU A 47 3.96 -2.11 14.00
C LEU A 47 3.73 -3.41 14.78
N LYS A 48 2.58 -4.05 14.60
CA LYS A 48 2.27 -5.35 15.22
C LYS A 48 2.91 -6.53 14.48
N ASP A 49 3.21 -6.34 13.20
CA ASP A 49 3.95 -7.30 12.37
C ASP A 49 5.40 -6.84 12.09
N ALA A 50 5.83 -5.72 12.70
CA ALA A 50 7.12 -5.10 12.40
C ALA A 50 8.33 -6.00 12.66
N ASP A 51 8.25 -6.93 13.61
CA ASP A 51 9.35 -7.86 13.89
C ASP A 51 9.60 -8.85 12.74
N GLN A 52 8.61 -9.06 11.86
CA GLN A 52 8.70 -9.97 10.71
C GLN A 52 9.08 -9.26 9.41
N ILE A 53 9.11 -7.93 9.40
CA ILE A 53 9.34 -7.14 8.19
C ILE A 53 10.75 -6.53 8.27
N PRO A 54 11.56 -6.60 7.20
CA PRO A 54 12.88 -6.00 7.18
C PRO A 54 12.87 -4.51 7.59
N LYS A 55 13.78 -4.12 8.49
CA LYS A 55 13.88 -2.72 8.97
C LYS A 55 14.07 -1.71 7.84
N SER A 56 14.77 -2.11 6.77
CA SER A 56 14.97 -1.29 5.56
C SER A 56 13.66 -0.91 4.87
N ILE A 57 12.60 -1.70 5.05
CA ILE A 57 11.25 -1.45 4.54
C ILE A 57 10.47 -0.57 5.53
N ILE A 58 10.44 -0.94 6.82
CA ILE A 58 9.65 -0.25 7.85
C ILE A 58 10.08 1.21 8.04
N GLN A 59 11.39 1.47 8.07
CA GLN A 59 11.91 2.82 8.36
C GLN A 59 11.60 3.85 7.26
N LYS A 60 11.21 3.39 6.07
CA LYS A 60 10.89 4.24 4.90
C LYS A 60 9.39 4.34 4.63
N TRP A 61 8.55 3.84 5.55
CA TRP A 61 7.10 3.87 5.36
C TRP A 61 6.54 5.27 5.48
N GLU A 62 6.21 5.81 4.31
CA GLU A 62 5.29 6.93 4.19
C GLU A 62 3.84 6.43 4.30
N PRO A 63 2.92 7.23 4.84
CA PRO A 63 1.51 6.85 5.05
C PRO A 63 0.81 6.17 3.87
N ASN A 64 0.95 6.75 2.67
CA ASN A 64 0.33 6.21 1.47
C ASN A 64 0.89 4.84 1.08
N LYS A 65 2.19 4.61 1.32
CA LYS A 65 2.83 3.31 1.04
C LYS A 65 2.40 2.28 2.08
N ALA A 66 2.40 2.68 3.34
CA ALA A 66 1.96 1.87 4.46
C ALA A 66 0.52 1.36 4.27
N MET A 67 -0.39 2.24 3.83
CA MET A 67 -1.77 1.86 3.47
C MET A 67 -1.83 0.85 2.31
N LYS A 68 -1.07 1.11 1.24
CA LYS A 68 -1.00 0.20 0.08
C LYS A 68 -0.45 -1.18 0.46
N MET A 69 0.63 -1.23 1.25
CA MET A 69 1.27 -2.46 1.68
C MET A 69 0.35 -3.34 2.54
N LEU A 70 -0.42 -2.76 3.48
CA LEU A 70 -1.43 -3.51 4.25
C LEU A 70 -2.41 -4.24 3.32
N SER A 71 -2.92 -3.55 2.30
CA SER A 71 -3.82 -4.11 1.28
C SER A 71 -3.17 -5.21 0.45
N MET A 72 -1.91 -4.98 0.08
CA MET A 72 -1.19 -5.80 -0.88
C MET A 72 -0.93 -7.20 -0.34
N PHE A 73 -0.77 -7.35 0.97
CA PHE A 73 -0.30 -8.62 1.54
C PHE A 73 -1.31 -9.34 2.42
N ASN A 74 -2.34 -8.63 2.90
CA ASN A 74 -3.34 -9.21 3.77
C ASN A 74 -4.73 -9.11 3.15
N LYS A 75 -5.30 -10.27 2.78
CA LYS A 75 -6.62 -10.40 2.14
C LYS A 75 -7.79 -9.85 2.97
N LEU A 76 -7.60 -9.70 4.29
CA LEU A 76 -8.59 -9.20 5.25
C LEU A 76 -8.31 -7.76 5.66
N ALA A 77 -7.28 -7.12 5.08
CA ALA A 77 -6.78 -5.85 5.55
C ALA A 77 -7.76 -4.69 5.44
N ASP A 78 -8.81 -4.81 4.63
CA ASP A 78 -9.85 -3.81 4.42
C ASP A 78 -11.28 -4.34 4.52
N MET A 79 -11.43 -5.49 5.18
CA MET A 79 -12.72 -6.11 5.46
C MET A 79 -13.14 -5.84 6.89
N ASP A 80 -14.45 -5.72 7.10
CA ASP A 80 -15.05 -5.82 8.42
C ASP A 80 -14.95 -7.27 8.90
N LEU A 81 -14.62 -7.47 10.16
CA LEU A 81 -14.49 -8.79 10.76
C LEU A 81 -15.43 -8.92 11.95
N LYS A 82 -16.05 -10.10 12.07
CA LYS A 82 -16.84 -10.50 13.24
C LYS A 82 -16.30 -11.82 13.76
N LEU A 83 -15.80 -11.81 14.99
CA LEU A 83 -15.44 -13.02 15.72
C LEU A 83 -16.52 -13.30 16.76
N THR A 84 -17.07 -14.50 16.74
CA THR A 84 -18.03 -14.97 17.74
C THR A 84 -17.38 -16.13 18.50
N ILE A 85 -17.30 -16.00 19.81
CA ILE A 85 -16.77 -17.04 20.70
C ILE A 85 -17.94 -17.54 21.55
N THR A 86 -18.27 -18.82 21.45
CA THR A 86 -19.35 -19.47 22.21
C THR A 86 -18.80 -20.58 23.08
N ALA A 87 -19.48 -20.87 24.19
CA ALA A 87 -19.30 -22.14 24.89
C ALA A 87 -19.73 -23.32 23.99
N GLN A 88 -19.34 -24.54 24.35
CA GLN A 88 -19.70 -25.76 23.58
C GLN A 88 -21.22 -25.95 23.47
N ASP A 89 -21.98 -25.49 24.46
CA ASP A 89 -23.44 -25.52 24.48
C ASP A 89 -24.10 -24.35 23.72
N GLY A 90 -23.28 -23.48 23.09
CA GLY A 90 -23.74 -22.30 22.34
C GLY A 90 -24.19 -21.12 23.21
N SER A 91 -24.12 -21.23 24.54
CA SER A 91 -24.57 -20.17 25.43
C SER A 91 -23.56 -19.00 25.50
N SER A 92 -24.07 -17.80 25.80
CA SER A 92 -23.29 -16.59 26.11
C SER A 92 -22.22 -16.19 25.07
N PRO A 93 -22.59 -15.90 23.81
CA PRO A 93 -21.62 -15.54 22.78
C PRO A 93 -20.90 -14.22 23.09
N ILE A 94 -19.57 -14.26 23.13
CA ILE A 94 -18.73 -13.05 23.07
C ILE A 94 -18.60 -12.66 21.61
N ILE A 95 -19.12 -11.49 21.25
CA ILE A 95 -19.07 -10.96 19.88
C ILE A 95 -18.05 -9.83 19.83
N ILE A 96 -16.99 -10.04 19.04
CA ILE A 96 -16.00 -9.02 18.72
C ILE A 96 -16.25 -8.55 17.29
N GLN A 97 -16.45 -7.25 17.13
CA GLN A 97 -16.57 -6.60 15.83
C GLN A 97 -15.36 -5.71 15.57
N TYR A 98 -14.85 -5.77 14.36
CA TYR A 98 -13.81 -4.90 13.84
C TYR A 98 -14.32 -4.24 12.57
N ASN A 99 -14.38 -2.91 12.59
CA ASN A 99 -14.80 -2.11 11.45
C ASN A 99 -13.57 -1.61 10.70
N ASN A 100 -13.65 -1.63 9.38
CA ASN A 100 -12.58 -1.25 8.48
C ASN A 100 -13.10 -0.36 7.34
N ILE A 101 -12.18 0.19 6.56
CA ILE A 101 -12.50 0.96 5.36
C ILE A 101 -11.69 0.36 4.20
N LYS A 102 -12.35 0.18 3.05
CA LYS A 102 -11.70 -0.25 1.80
C LYS A 102 -10.44 0.58 1.53
N ASN A 103 -9.33 -0.06 1.19
CA ASN A 103 -8.07 0.68 1.04
C ASN A 103 -8.09 1.71 -0.09
N SER A 104 -8.81 1.41 -1.18
CA SER A 104 -9.05 2.37 -2.27
C SER A 104 -9.80 3.61 -1.80
N GLU A 105 -10.72 3.44 -0.85
CA GLU A 105 -11.45 4.54 -0.24
C GLU A 105 -10.61 5.28 0.80
N LEU A 106 -9.86 4.57 1.64
CA LEU A 106 -8.96 5.16 2.62
C LEU A 106 -7.90 6.03 1.93
N THR A 107 -7.38 5.58 0.78
CA THR A 107 -6.49 6.37 -0.10
C THR A 107 -7.19 7.63 -0.63
N LYS A 108 -8.44 7.53 -1.10
CA LYS A 108 -9.23 8.71 -1.57
C LYS A 108 -9.44 9.71 -0.44
N ILE A 109 -9.79 9.24 0.76
CA ILE A 109 -9.96 10.08 1.94
C ILE A 109 -8.63 10.78 2.27
N TYR A 110 -7.53 10.04 2.37
CA TYR A 110 -6.21 10.59 2.71
C TYR A 110 -5.75 11.68 1.73
N ASN A 111 -5.92 11.43 0.43
CA ASN A 111 -5.60 12.40 -0.62
C ASN A 111 -6.54 13.61 -0.58
N SER A 112 -7.84 13.41 -0.36
CA SER A 112 -8.79 14.50 -0.21
C SER A 112 -8.45 15.40 0.97
N LEU A 113 -8.09 14.82 2.12
CA LEU A 113 -7.67 15.59 3.29
C LEU A 113 -6.38 16.38 3.00
N GLY A 114 -5.44 15.77 2.28
CA GLY A 114 -4.20 16.43 1.85
C GLY A 114 -4.41 17.63 0.95
N SER A 115 -5.39 17.54 0.04
CA SER A 115 -5.70 18.63 -0.88
C SER A 115 -6.08 19.93 -0.16
N TYR A 116 -6.64 19.86 1.05
CA TYR A 116 -7.02 21.02 1.86
C TYR A 116 -5.86 21.64 2.65
N LEU A 117 -4.71 20.95 2.72
CA LEU A 117 -3.51 21.45 3.40
C LEU A 117 -2.63 22.31 2.49
N HIS A 118 -2.74 22.13 1.18
CA HIS A 118 -1.99 22.93 0.22
C HIS A 118 -2.58 24.33 0.06
N LEU A 119 -1.71 25.29 -0.27
CA LEU A 119 -2.18 26.60 -0.73
C LEU A 119 -2.87 26.43 -2.10
N PRO A 120 -3.99 27.14 -2.34
CA PRO A 120 -4.62 27.13 -3.64
C PRO A 120 -3.68 27.71 -4.70
N GLN A 121 -3.86 27.26 -5.94
CA GLN A 121 -3.22 27.88 -7.10
C GLN A 121 -3.60 29.38 -7.17
N PRO A 122 -2.73 30.27 -7.67
CA PRO A 122 -3.01 31.71 -7.73
C PRO A 122 -4.36 32.05 -8.36
N SER A 123 -4.75 31.33 -9.41
CA SER A 123 -6.04 31.48 -10.11
C SER A 123 -7.27 31.14 -9.26
N LYS A 124 -7.11 30.35 -8.20
CA LYS A 124 -8.18 29.89 -7.30
C LYS A 124 -8.10 30.49 -5.90
N ALA A 125 -7.12 31.36 -5.64
CA ALA A 125 -6.84 31.85 -4.29
C ALA A 125 -8.02 32.61 -3.66
N LYS A 126 -8.74 33.41 -4.46
CA LYS A 126 -9.88 34.21 -3.99
C LYS A 126 -11.14 33.40 -3.71
N SER A 127 -11.30 32.24 -4.35
CA SER A 127 -12.49 31.39 -4.25
C SER A 127 -12.25 30.12 -3.45
N PHE A 128 -11.07 29.96 -2.86
CA PHE A 128 -10.72 28.75 -2.12
C PHE A 128 -11.52 28.68 -0.81
N SER A 129 -12.28 27.61 -0.67
CA SER A 129 -12.96 27.23 0.55
C SER A 129 -12.77 25.74 0.81
N ILE A 130 -12.92 25.34 2.07
CA ILE A 130 -12.93 23.94 2.45
C ILE A 130 -14.39 23.55 2.68
N ASP A 131 -14.83 22.49 2.00
CA ASP A 131 -16.16 21.93 2.15
C ASP A 131 -16.31 21.23 3.51
N LYS A 132 -16.97 21.91 4.45
CA LYS A 132 -17.22 21.42 5.81
C LYS A 132 -18.09 20.16 5.81
N ASP A 133 -19.12 20.08 4.98
CA ASP A 133 -20.02 18.94 4.94
C ASP A 133 -19.29 17.68 4.47
N LYS A 134 -18.39 17.84 3.49
CA LYS A 134 -17.50 16.75 3.07
C LYS A 134 -16.54 16.34 4.18
N LEU A 135 -15.99 17.27 4.96
CA LEU A 135 -15.16 16.94 6.12
C LEU A 135 -15.95 16.20 7.22
N VAL A 136 -17.18 16.61 7.49
CA VAL A 136 -18.06 15.93 8.46
C VAL A 136 -18.37 14.51 7.99
N LYS A 137 -18.69 14.31 6.70
CA LYS A 137 -18.88 12.98 6.11
C LYS A 137 -17.63 12.10 6.24
N ILE A 138 -16.44 12.66 5.97
CA ILE A 138 -15.17 11.95 6.17
C ILE A 138 -14.98 11.58 7.64
N PHE A 139 -15.18 12.54 8.55
CA PHE A 139 -15.08 12.32 9.99
C PHE A 139 -15.98 11.20 10.47
N ASP A 140 -17.25 11.22 10.05
CA ASP A 140 -18.25 10.23 10.41
C ASP A 140 -17.95 8.84 9.87
N LYS A 141 -17.20 8.78 8.77
CA LYS A 141 -16.73 7.52 8.21
C LYS A 141 -15.52 6.99 8.96
N ILE A 142 -14.48 7.79 9.15
CA ILE A 142 -13.24 7.34 9.79
C ILE A 142 -13.41 7.08 11.29
N LYS A 143 -14.38 7.71 11.97
CA LYS A 143 -14.69 7.41 13.39
C LYS A 143 -15.15 5.96 13.60
N LEU A 144 -15.59 5.27 12.55
CA LEU A 144 -15.96 3.86 12.64
C LEU A 144 -14.73 2.97 12.94
N LEU A 145 -13.53 3.38 12.50
CA LEU A 145 -12.27 2.64 12.73
C LEU A 145 -11.84 2.59 14.21
N ILE A 146 -12.52 3.33 15.10
CA ILE A 146 -12.32 3.24 16.56
C ILE A 146 -13.48 2.55 17.29
N ARG A 147 -14.53 2.15 16.56
CA ARG A 147 -15.65 1.38 17.08
C ARG A 147 -15.31 -0.09 16.96
N GLY A 148 -15.40 -0.83 18.08
CA GLY A 148 -15.00 -2.23 18.15
C GLY A 148 -13.56 -2.43 18.59
N ASN A 149 -13.09 -3.67 18.53
CA ASN A 149 -11.75 -4.06 18.94
C ASN A 149 -10.88 -4.31 17.70
N LEU A 150 -9.60 -3.98 17.78
CA LEU A 150 -8.65 -4.27 16.73
C LEU A 150 -8.42 -5.79 16.67
N ILE A 151 -8.82 -6.41 15.57
CA ILE A 151 -8.47 -7.81 15.26
C ILE A 151 -7.26 -7.76 14.33
N ILE A 152 -6.15 -8.36 14.78
CA ILE A 152 -4.94 -8.51 13.97
C ILE A 152 -4.80 -9.99 13.67
N ILE A 153 -4.76 -10.31 12.38
CA ILE A 153 -4.52 -11.66 11.90
C ILE A 153 -3.07 -11.67 11.43
N LYS A 154 -2.26 -12.49 12.10
CA LYS A 154 -0.86 -12.67 11.78
C LYS A 154 -0.73 -13.03 10.31
N THR A 155 0.10 -12.26 9.60
CA THR A 155 0.36 -12.46 8.18
C THR A 155 1.76 -13.02 8.04
N ASP A 156 1.90 -14.17 7.39
CA ASP A 156 3.22 -14.77 7.17
C ASP A 156 3.86 -14.11 5.95
N TYR A 157 4.78 -13.19 6.23
CA TYR A 157 5.58 -12.51 5.21
C TYR A 157 6.83 -13.32 4.86
N GLU A 158 7.12 -13.37 3.57
CA GLU A 158 8.35 -13.94 3.00
C GLU A 158 9.10 -12.85 2.23
N THR A 159 10.39 -13.04 1.99
CA THR A 159 11.22 -12.06 1.26
C THR A 159 12.11 -12.73 0.23
N PHE A 160 12.36 -12.03 -0.88
CA PHE A 160 13.43 -12.35 -1.82
C PHE A 160 14.23 -11.08 -2.19
N GLU A 161 15.42 -11.22 -2.76
CA GLU A 161 16.24 -10.08 -3.17
C GLU A 161 15.85 -9.55 -4.55
N CYS A 162 15.70 -8.23 -4.67
CA CYS A 162 15.56 -7.59 -5.97
C CYS A 162 16.82 -7.78 -6.82
N GLU A 163 16.70 -8.42 -7.98
CA GLU A 163 17.83 -8.65 -8.89
C GLU A 163 18.60 -7.38 -9.28
N SER A 164 17.90 -6.23 -9.38
CA SER A 164 18.48 -4.93 -9.74
C SER A 164 19.12 -4.21 -8.56
N CYS A 165 18.36 -3.91 -7.49
CA CYS A 165 18.82 -3.04 -6.40
C CYS A 165 19.28 -3.79 -5.14
N LYS A 166 19.18 -5.13 -5.12
CA LYS A 166 19.53 -6.02 -4.00
C LYS A 166 18.78 -5.77 -2.68
N GLN A 167 17.80 -4.86 -2.68
CA GLN A 167 16.94 -4.66 -1.54
C GLN A 167 15.91 -5.80 -1.42
N PRO A 168 15.52 -6.18 -0.19
CA PRO A 168 14.51 -7.20 0.01
C PRO A 168 13.14 -6.72 -0.52
N ILE A 169 12.45 -7.63 -1.20
CA ILE A 169 11.06 -7.48 -1.63
C ILE A 169 10.21 -8.39 -0.76
N LEU A 170 9.27 -7.80 -0.02
CA LEU A 170 8.30 -8.51 0.82
C LEU A 170 7.16 -9.06 -0.03
N PHE A 171 6.72 -10.29 0.24
CA PHE A 171 5.53 -10.88 -0.34
C PHE A 171 4.81 -11.81 0.65
N THR A 172 3.61 -12.26 0.28
CA THR A 172 2.88 -13.32 0.98
C THR A 172 2.44 -14.38 -0.02
N ARG A 173 2.19 -15.61 0.45
CA ARG A 173 1.67 -16.69 -0.41
C ARG A 173 0.37 -16.28 -1.12
N TRP A 174 -0.53 -15.62 -0.39
CA TRP A 174 -1.77 -15.08 -0.95
C TRP A 174 -1.52 -14.11 -2.11
N TYR A 175 -0.52 -13.23 -2.00
CA TYR A 175 -0.17 -12.30 -3.08
C TYR A 175 0.32 -13.06 -4.31
N VAL A 176 1.22 -14.02 -4.12
CA VAL A 176 1.79 -14.86 -5.18
C VAL A 176 0.71 -15.67 -5.90
N GLU A 177 -0.29 -16.19 -5.18
CA GLU A 177 -1.42 -16.94 -5.76
C GLU A 177 -2.36 -16.09 -6.64
N LYS A 178 -2.34 -14.76 -6.51
CA LYS A 178 -3.30 -13.85 -7.14
C LYS A 178 -2.70 -12.88 -8.15
N ASN A 179 -1.38 -12.79 -8.22
CA ASN A 179 -0.69 -11.82 -9.07
C ASN A 179 0.39 -12.54 -9.88
N GLU A 180 0.58 -12.11 -11.13
CA GLU A 180 1.59 -12.65 -12.04
C GLU A 180 2.97 -11.95 -11.90
N SER A 181 3.01 -10.85 -11.15
CA SER A 181 4.23 -10.09 -10.92
C SER A 181 4.20 -9.38 -9.57
N ILE A 182 5.38 -8.95 -9.12
CA ILE A 182 5.57 -8.07 -7.98
C ILE A 182 6.56 -6.97 -8.34
N THR A 183 6.21 -5.73 -8.06
CA THR A 183 7.13 -4.59 -8.24
C THR A 183 8.04 -4.44 -7.02
N CYS A 184 9.32 -4.16 -7.25
CA CYS A 184 10.26 -3.82 -6.20
C CYS A 184 9.74 -2.64 -5.36
N GLN A 185 9.68 -2.84 -4.05
CA GLN A 185 9.15 -1.89 -3.07
C GLN A 185 10.11 -0.72 -2.78
N ASN A 186 11.31 -0.75 -3.36
CA ASN A 186 12.21 0.39 -3.37
C ASN A 186 11.81 1.37 -4.47
N ASP A 187 11.39 2.58 -4.06
CA ASP A 187 10.89 3.64 -4.95
C ASP A 187 11.86 4.06 -6.05
N SER A 188 13.17 4.00 -5.79
CA SER A 188 14.18 4.36 -6.79
C SER A 188 14.42 3.24 -7.81
N CYS A 189 13.98 2.01 -7.52
CA CYS A 189 14.17 0.84 -8.37
C CYS A 189 12.94 0.58 -9.23
N LYS A 190 11.80 0.24 -8.59
CA LYS A 190 10.53 -0.11 -9.25
C LYS A 190 10.62 -1.16 -10.37
N VAL A 191 11.67 -1.98 -10.40
CA VAL A 191 11.77 -3.12 -11.32
C VAL A 191 10.68 -4.14 -10.98
N GLU A 192 10.01 -4.64 -12.00
CA GLU A 192 9.00 -5.68 -11.89
C GLU A 192 9.64 -7.06 -11.98
N HIS A 193 9.21 -7.97 -11.11
CA HIS A 193 9.62 -9.37 -11.07
C HIS A 193 8.39 -10.23 -11.36
N PHE A 194 8.47 -11.12 -12.35
CA PHE A 194 7.44 -12.11 -12.62
C PHE A 194 7.41 -13.18 -11.54
N ILE A 195 6.22 -13.73 -11.34
CA ILE A 195 5.94 -14.77 -10.37
C ILE A 195 5.75 -16.07 -11.13
N GLU A 196 6.71 -16.97 -11.01
CA GLU A 196 6.62 -18.29 -11.59
C GLU A 196 6.32 -19.32 -10.49
N ARG A 197 5.19 -20.00 -10.63
CA ARG A 197 4.67 -20.94 -9.63
C ARG A 197 5.01 -22.36 -10.02
N TYR A 198 5.42 -23.18 -9.06
CA TYR A 198 5.69 -24.60 -9.24
C TYR A 198 5.21 -25.39 -8.03
N GLU A 199 5.28 -26.72 -8.10
CA GLU A 199 4.82 -27.57 -7.00
C GLU A 199 5.67 -27.34 -5.73
N GLY A 200 5.04 -26.80 -4.69
CA GLY A 200 5.69 -26.51 -3.41
C GLY A 200 6.37 -25.13 -3.29
N GLY A 201 6.29 -24.25 -4.30
CA GLY A 201 6.91 -22.92 -4.19
C GLY A 201 6.68 -21.95 -5.34
N CYS A 202 7.44 -20.86 -5.31
CA CYS A 202 7.48 -19.88 -6.36
C CYS A 202 8.91 -19.34 -6.54
N ARG A 203 9.22 -18.89 -7.76
CA ARG A 203 10.45 -18.18 -8.08
C ARG A 203 10.13 -16.83 -8.69
N PHE A 204 11.04 -15.89 -8.50
CA PHE A 204 10.91 -14.52 -8.98
C PHE A 204 12.02 -14.25 -10.00
N GLY A 205 11.67 -13.66 -11.13
CA GLY A 205 12.63 -13.27 -12.17
C GLY A 205 12.25 -11.94 -12.78
N SER A 206 13.20 -11.02 -12.95
CA SER A 206 12.95 -9.75 -13.66
C SER A 206 13.55 -9.71 -15.06
N LYS A 207 14.34 -10.72 -15.41
CA LYS A 207 15.03 -10.83 -16.68
C LYS A 207 14.40 -11.87 -17.58
N ILE A 208 14.35 -11.56 -18.87
CA ILE A 208 13.93 -12.48 -19.93
C ILE A 208 15.20 -12.92 -20.67
N PRO A 209 15.45 -14.23 -20.75
CA PRO A 209 16.56 -14.73 -21.55
C PRO A 209 16.24 -14.56 -23.03
N CYS A 210 17.18 -13.98 -23.77
CA CYS A 210 17.13 -13.87 -25.22
C CYS A 210 18.47 -14.30 -25.80
N THR A 211 18.47 -14.90 -26.98
CA THR A 211 19.70 -15.30 -27.65
C THR A 211 20.05 -14.28 -28.72
N CYS A 212 21.26 -13.73 -28.66
CA CYS A 212 21.82 -12.92 -29.71
C CYS A 212 22.14 -13.77 -30.95
N THR A 213 22.19 -13.16 -32.12
CA THR A 213 22.62 -13.80 -33.37
C THR A 213 24.08 -14.28 -33.31
N CYS A 214 24.91 -13.75 -32.41
CA CYS A 214 26.25 -14.27 -32.14
C CYS A 214 26.28 -15.48 -31.19
N GLY A 215 25.12 -15.95 -30.71
CA GLY A 215 24.99 -17.07 -29.76
C GLY A 215 25.09 -16.67 -28.28
N ALA A 216 25.44 -15.42 -27.96
CA ALA A 216 25.48 -14.95 -26.58
C ALA A 216 24.07 -14.82 -25.98
N GLU A 217 23.91 -15.21 -24.72
CA GLU A 217 22.69 -14.93 -23.96
C GLU A 217 22.63 -13.46 -23.53
N LEU A 218 21.48 -12.85 -23.76
CA LEU A 218 21.11 -11.52 -23.35
C LEU A 218 20.09 -11.66 -22.22
N GLU A 219 20.46 -11.22 -21.02
CA GLU A 219 19.48 -11.11 -19.94
C GLU A 219 18.90 -9.70 -19.93
N ILE A 220 17.67 -9.56 -20.43
CA ILE A 220 17.03 -8.24 -20.57
C ILE A 220 16.01 -8.07 -19.46
N PHE A 221 16.07 -6.97 -18.73
CA PHE A 221 15.01 -6.67 -17.75
C PHE A 221 13.70 -6.38 -18.48
N HIS A 222 12.58 -6.92 -17.99
CA HIS A 222 11.26 -6.64 -18.57
C HIS A 222 10.96 -5.13 -18.65
N SER A 223 11.40 -4.35 -17.66
CA SER A 223 11.24 -2.89 -17.64
C SER A 223 11.94 -2.16 -18.82
N GLN A 224 12.88 -2.83 -19.49
CA GLN A 224 13.58 -2.35 -20.68
C GLN A 224 12.90 -2.78 -21.99
N LEU A 225 11.89 -3.66 -21.95
CA LEU A 225 11.14 -4.11 -23.14
C LEU A 225 10.03 -3.13 -23.54
N LYS A 226 10.35 -1.84 -23.63
CA LYS A 226 9.44 -0.85 -24.19
C LYS A 226 9.52 -0.86 -25.71
N ILE A 227 8.38 -0.70 -26.38
CA ILE A 227 8.37 -0.63 -27.85
C ILE A 227 9.30 0.50 -28.32
N GLY A 228 10.18 0.19 -29.26
CA GLY A 228 11.18 1.11 -29.80
C GLY A 228 12.49 1.15 -29.03
N GLU A 229 12.59 0.51 -27.86
CA GLU A 229 13.79 0.56 -27.04
C GLU A 229 14.93 -0.25 -27.65
N ILE A 230 16.15 0.26 -27.50
CA ILE A 230 17.36 -0.31 -28.09
C ILE A 230 18.12 -1.10 -27.04
N ILE A 231 18.33 -2.38 -27.32
CA ILE A 231 19.07 -3.32 -26.48
C ILE A 231 20.37 -3.66 -27.20
N LYS A 232 21.49 -3.41 -26.55
CA LYS A 232 22.81 -3.69 -27.12
C LYS A 232 23.37 -4.99 -26.57
N CYS A 233 23.79 -5.89 -27.45
CA CYS A 233 24.56 -7.08 -27.05
C CYS A 233 25.93 -6.64 -26.51
N THR A 234 26.30 -7.13 -25.34
CA THR A 234 27.62 -6.83 -24.74
C THR A 234 28.76 -7.58 -25.43
N SER A 235 28.48 -8.72 -26.07
CA SER A 235 29.49 -9.56 -26.73
C SER A 235 29.83 -9.12 -28.16
N CYS A 236 28.82 -8.91 -29.02
CA CYS A 236 29.05 -8.52 -30.43
C CYS A 236 28.65 -7.07 -30.76
N LEU A 237 28.17 -6.32 -29.76
CA LEU A 237 27.80 -4.90 -29.90
C LEU A 237 26.64 -4.60 -30.87
N VAL A 238 25.99 -5.62 -31.42
CA VAL A 238 24.79 -5.45 -32.25
C VAL A 238 23.65 -4.86 -31.42
N ASN A 239 22.85 -4.00 -32.05
CA ASN A 239 21.69 -3.39 -31.45
C ASN A 239 20.42 -4.11 -31.90
N TYR A 240 19.59 -4.48 -30.95
CA TYR A 240 18.23 -4.98 -31.15
C TYR A 240 17.24 -3.88 -30.82
N ARG A 241 16.16 -3.79 -31.58
CA ARG A 241 15.02 -2.92 -31.26
C ARG A 241 13.87 -3.79 -30.80
N VAL A 242 13.25 -3.42 -29.69
CA VAL A 242 12.02 -4.05 -29.21
C VAL A 242 10.88 -3.66 -30.15
N ASP A 243 10.29 -4.64 -30.83
CA ASP A 243 9.24 -4.45 -31.84
C ASP A 243 8.07 -5.40 -31.56
N PRO A 244 6.80 -4.94 -31.53
CA PRO A 244 5.64 -5.78 -31.27
C PRO A 244 5.27 -6.61 -32.51
N ASN A 245 5.98 -7.70 -32.76
CA ASN A 245 5.58 -8.68 -33.77
C ASN A 245 4.67 -9.75 -33.17
N LEU A 246 3.45 -9.90 -33.70
CA LEU A 246 2.53 -10.96 -33.31
C LEU A 246 2.71 -12.18 -34.22
N THR A 247 3.03 -13.33 -33.63
CA THR A 247 3.07 -14.61 -34.34
C THR A 247 1.85 -15.43 -33.98
N LYS A 248 1.12 -15.94 -34.98
CA LYS A 248 -0.04 -16.82 -34.75
C LYS A 248 0.43 -18.15 -34.15
N ILE A 249 -0.06 -18.49 -32.97
CA ILE A 249 0.15 -19.81 -32.35
C ILE A 249 -0.74 -20.81 -33.10
N LYS A 250 -0.17 -21.94 -33.54
CA LYS A 250 -0.90 -23.03 -34.21
C LYS A 250 -1.53 -23.96 -33.17
#